data_AF-A0A7R9QXW9-F1
#
_entry.id   AF-A0A7R9QXW9-F1
#
_cell.length_a   1.000
_cell.length_b   1.000
_cell.length_c   1.000
_cell.angle_alpha   90.00
_cell.angle_beta   90.00
_cell.angle_gamma   90.00
#
_symmetry.space_group_name_H-M   'P 1'
#
loop_
_entity.id
_entity.type
_entity.pdbx_description
1 polymer ?
#
loop_
_entity_poly.entity_id
_entity_poly.type
_entity_poly.pdbx_seq_one_letter_code
_entity_poly.pdbx_strand_id
1 'polypeptide(L)'
;MNRQRVGKALQHFQMYVWLYGYQKGDIKGHVFPDVSKAFHKWHNFLNIKIYLYSSGVYLTQKLLFSCSLNGNLTPLIEDFLDVESYGPKTIKLNAAKAVGYAVLLALRPLNKELSDEEKQGFQSIESFEEISFT
;
A
#
# COMPACT_ATOMS: atom_id res chain seq x y z
N MET A 1 21.60 4.20 26.31
CA MET A 1 20.23 3.68 26.04
C MET A 1 20.24 2.98 24.68
N ASN A 2 19.81 1.72 24.58
CA ASN A 2 19.89 0.92 23.34
C ASN A 2 18.84 1.40 22.32
N ARG A 3 19.28 2.02 21.21
CA ARG A 3 18.40 2.60 20.17
C ARG A 3 17.47 1.57 19.52
N GLN A 4 17.88 0.30 19.38
CA GLN A 4 17.01 -0.75 18.82
C GLN A 4 15.85 -1.11 19.75
N ARG A 5 16.08 -1.15 21.07
CA ARG A 5 15.02 -1.42 22.05
C ARG A 5 13.99 -0.29 22.08
N VAL A 6 14.44 0.96 21.97
CA VAL A 6 13.57 2.14 21.87
C VAL A 6 12.72 2.10 20.60
N GLY A 7 13.30 1.68 19.47
CA GLY A 7 12.57 1.52 18.20
C GLY A 7 11.41 0.51 18.28
N LYS A 8 11.65 -0.69 18.83
CA LYS A 8 10.61 -1.73 18.94
C LYS A 8 9.49 -1.35 19.92
N ALA A 9 9.85 -0.78 21.07
CA ALA A 9 8.86 -0.33 22.06
C ALA A 9 7.95 0.77 21.50
N LEU A 10 8.54 1.73 20.76
CA LEU A 10 7.79 2.79 20.09
C LEU A 10 6.84 2.23 19.02
N GLN A 11 7.32 1.30 18.20
CA GLN A 11 6.51 0.66 17.16
C GLN A 11 5.32 -0.09 17.75
N HIS A 12 5.52 -0.86 18.83
CA HIS A 12 4.43 -1.53 19.53
C HIS A 12 3.42 -0.54 20.11
N PHE A 13 3.89 0.54 20.74
CA PHE A 13 2.99 1.58 21.26
C PHE A 13 2.17 2.23 20.14
N GLN A 14 2.79 2.58 19.01
CA GLN A 14 2.09 3.10 17.83
C GLN A 14 1.03 2.12 17.33
N MET A 15 1.34 0.82 17.29
CA MET A 15 0.36 -0.22 16.92
C MET A 15 -0.83 -0.27 17.88
N TYR A 16 -0.61 -0.18 19.19
CA TYR A 16 -1.71 -0.16 20.16
C TYR A 16 -2.62 1.07 19.99
N VAL A 17 -2.03 2.25 19.78
CA VAL A 17 -2.78 3.48 19.54
C VAL A 17 -3.64 3.35 18.27
N TRP A 18 -3.06 2.85 17.18
CA TRP A 18 -3.80 2.63 15.94
C TRP A 18 -4.90 1.59 16.10
N LEU A 19 -4.60 0.43 16.68
CA LEU A 19 -5.59 -0.63 16.89
C LEU A 19 -6.80 -0.11 17.68
N TYR A 20 -6.53 0.60 18.79
CA TYR A 20 -7.59 1.19 19.60
C TYR A 20 -8.40 2.23 18.81
N GLY A 21 -7.74 3.15 18.11
CA GLY A 21 -8.41 4.20 17.34
C GLY A 21 -9.26 3.64 16.19
N TYR A 22 -8.78 2.62 15.49
CA TYR A 22 -9.55 1.94 14.44
C TYR A 22 -10.73 1.15 15.00
N GLN A 23 -10.54 0.41 16.10
CA GLN A 23 -11.61 -0.35 16.76
C GLN A 23 -12.73 0.55 17.29
N LYS A 24 -12.36 1.70 17.88
CA LYS A 24 -13.32 2.69 18.36
C LYS A 24 -13.99 3.46 17.21
N GLY A 25 -13.36 3.48 16.04
CA GLY A 25 -13.82 4.22 14.87
C GLY A 25 -13.38 5.69 14.82
N ASP A 26 -12.56 6.13 15.78
CA ASP A 26 -11.94 7.46 15.82
C ASP A 26 -10.93 7.64 14.66
N ILE A 27 -10.33 6.53 14.21
CA ILE A 27 -9.45 6.47 13.04
C ILE A 27 -10.14 5.68 11.94
N LYS A 28 -10.10 6.19 10.72
CA LYS A 28 -10.59 5.52 9.51
C LYS A 28 -9.49 5.40 8.49
N GLY A 29 -9.58 4.37 7.66
CA GLY A 29 -8.65 4.17 6.58
C GLY A 29 -9.00 5.10 5.42
N HIS A 30 -8.03 5.92 5.02
CA HIS A 30 -8.19 6.80 3.88
C HIS A 30 -7.48 6.18 2.67
N VAL A 31 -8.26 5.86 1.66
CA VAL A 31 -7.77 5.49 0.32
C VAL A 31 -8.31 6.51 -0.68
N PHE A 32 -7.62 6.67 -1.81
CA PHE A 32 -8.14 7.54 -2.87
C PHE A 32 -9.46 6.98 -3.42
N PRO A 33 -10.41 7.84 -3.84
CA PRO A 33 -11.76 7.41 -4.21
C PRO A 33 -11.83 6.35 -5.31
N ASP A 34 -10.84 6.33 -6.20
CA ASP A 34 -10.73 5.37 -7.30
C ASP A 34 -10.18 4.00 -6.88
N VAL A 35 -9.52 3.90 -5.72
CA VAL A 35 -8.90 2.64 -5.23
C VAL A 35 -9.95 1.56 -5.03
N SER A 36 -11.05 1.87 -4.33
CA SER A 36 -12.10 0.87 -4.07
C SER A 36 -12.74 0.38 -5.37
N LYS A 37 -13.05 1.30 -6.30
CA LYS A 37 -13.62 0.95 -7.61
C LYS A 37 -12.67 0.08 -8.43
N ALA A 38 -11.39 0.45 -8.47
CA ALA A 38 -10.35 -0.29 -9.17
C ALA A 38 -10.18 -1.69 -8.60
N PHE A 39 -10.12 -1.84 -7.27
CA PHE A 39 -9.94 -3.14 -6.63
C PHE A 39 -11.11 -4.08 -6.94
N HIS A 40 -12.35 -3.60 -6.86
CA HIS A 40 -13.51 -4.40 -7.25
C HIS A 40 -13.48 -4.78 -8.73
N LYS A 41 -13.12 -3.84 -9.63
CA LYS A 41 -12.97 -4.11 -11.06
C LYS A 41 -11.94 -5.21 -11.30
N TRP A 42 -10.75 -5.06 -10.75
CA TRP A 42 -9.63 -5.96 -10.95
C TRP A 42 -9.91 -7.35 -10.40
N HIS A 43 -10.35 -7.44 -9.14
CA HIS A 43 -10.61 -8.70 -8.47
C HIS A 43 -11.83 -9.43 -9.06
N ASN A 44 -12.98 -8.77 -9.15
CA ASN A 44 -14.25 -9.46 -9.45
C ASN A 44 -14.50 -9.67 -10.95
N PHE A 45 -14.01 -8.78 -11.81
CA PHE A 45 -14.33 -8.82 -13.24
C PHE A 45 -13.14 -9.21 -14.11
N LEU A 46 -11.92 -8.86 -13.71
CA LEU A 46 -10.71 -9.20 -14.46
C LEU A 46 -9.95 -10.40 -13.87
N ASN A 47 -10.37 -10.90 -12.71
CA ASN A 47 -9.70 -11.98 -11.98
C ASN A 47 -8.22 -11.69 -11.70
N ILE A 48 -7.90 -10.42 -11.46
CA ILE A 48 -6.56 -9.95 -11.12
C ILE A 48 -6.40 -10.01 -9.60
N LYS A 49 -5.39 -10.77 -9.18
CA LYS A 49 -4.99 -10.88 -7.78
C LYS A 49 -4.31 -9.60 -7.31
N ILE A 50 -4.72 -9.11 -6.14
CA ILE A 50 -4.20 -7.87 -5.58
C ILE A 50 -3.34 -8.21 -4.36
N TYR A 51 -2.08 -7.78 -4.40
CA TYR A 51 -1.14 -7.87 -3.29
C TYR A 51 -0.70 -6.47 -2.91
N LEU A 52 -0.55 -6.23 -1.61
CA LEU A 52 0.00 -4.97 -1.10
C LEU A 52 1.40 -5.20 -0.55
N TYR A 53 2.30 -4.27 -0.81
CA TYR A 53 3.66 -4.34 -0.30
C TYR A 53 4.09 -3.00 0.30
N SER A 54 4.21 -2.97 1.62
CA SER A 54 4.50 -1.73 2.35
C SER A 54 5.67 -1.84 3.31
N SER A 55 6.23 -0.69 3.70
CA SER A 55 7.19 -0.60 4.81
C SER A 55 6.48 -0.67 6.17
N GLY A 56 5.17 -0.44 6.20
CA GLY A 56 4.34 -0.72 7.37
C GLY A 56 4.19 -2.22 7.59
N VAL A 57 4.16 -2.65 8.85
CA VAL A 57 3.93 -4.05 9.23
C VAL A 57 2.55 -4.52 8.79
N TYR A 58 2.41 -5.83 8.59
CA TYR A 58 1.16 -6.50 8.18
C TYR A 58 -0.11 -5.91 8.84
N LEU A 59 -0.12 -5.77 10.17
CA LEU A 59 -1.31 -5.34 10.91
C LEU A 59 -1.75 -3.92 10.54
N THR A 60 -0.81 -2.99 10.36
CA THR A 60 -1.11 -1.60 10.00
C THR A 60 -1.74 -1.51 8.62
N GLN A 61 -1.22 -2.29 7.67
CA GLN A 61 -1.79 -2.35 6.33
C GLN A 61 -3.21 -2.93 6.38
N LYS A 62 -3.40 -4.04 7.11
CA LYS A 62 -4.72 -4.67 7.25
C LYS A 62 -5.75 -3.71 7.87
N LEU A 63 -5.40 -3.00 8.94
CA LEU A 63 -6.28 -2.02 9.58
C LEU A 63 -6.66 -0.87 8.64
N LEU A 64 -5.72 -0.36 7.84
CA LEU A 64 -5.98 0.69 6.85
C LEU A 64 -7.07 0.27 5.86
N PHE A 65 -7.01 -0.97 5.36
CA PHE A 65 -7.98 -1.45 4.36
C PHE A 65 -9.25 -2.04 4.97
N SER A 66 -9.21 -2.62 6.17
CA SER A 66 -10.39 -3.18 6.83
C SER A 66 -11.31 -2.14 7.42
N CYS A 67 -10.75 -1.00 7.84
CA CYS A 67 -11.48 0.12 8.43
C CYS A 67 -11.56 1.32 7.48
N SER A 68 -11.47 1.09 6.17
CA SER A 68 -11.53 2.14 5.16
C SER A 68 -12.88 2.85 5.14
N LEU A 69 -12.88 4.14 4.78
CA LEU A 69 -14.10 4.92 4.52
C LEU A 69 -14.95 4.34 3.37
N ASN A 70 -14.36 3.50 2.52
CA ASN A 70 -15.03 2.83 1.41
C ASN A 70 -15.50 1.41 1.76
N GLY A 71 -15.64 1.10 3.05
CA GLY A 71 -15.97 -0.24 3.54
C GLY A 71 -14.73 -1.13 3.69
N ASN A 72 -14.94 -2.39 4.10
CA ASN A 72 -13.85 -3.34 4.25
C ASN A 72 -13.34 -3.82 2.88
N LEU A 73 -12.12 -3.43 2.52
CA LEU A 73 -11.48 -3.80 1.25
C LEU A 73 -10.59 -5.06 1.36
N THR A 74 -10.36 -5.61 2.56
CA THR A 74 -9.48 -6.78 2.72
C THR A 74 -9.92 -8.03 1.95
N PRO A 75 -11.23 -8.29 1.70
CA PRO A 75 -11.63 -9.45 0.90
C PRO A 75 -11.16 -9.43 -0.56
N LEU A 76 -10.73 -8.26 -1.06
CA LEU A 76 -10.23 -8.08 -2.42
C LEU A 76 -8.70 -8.23 -2.52
N ILE A 77 -8.03 -8.39 -1.38
CA ILE A 77 -6.58 -8.40 -1.26
C ILE A 77 -6.14 -9.80 -0.84
N GLU A 78 -5.29 -10.41 -1.65
CA GLU A 78 -4.77 -11.77 -1.42
C GLU A 78 -3.78 -11.81 -0.25
N ASP A 79 -2.87 -10.83 -0.19
CA ASP A 79 -1.91 -10.75 0.91
C ASP A 79 -1.34 -9.34 1.13
N PHE A 80 -0.83 -9.11 2.34
CA PHE A 80 -0.13 -7.90 2.77
C PHE A 80 1.31 -8.25 3.08
N LEU A 81 2.20 -7.87 2.19
CA LEU A 81 3.63 -8.09 2.28
C LEU A 81 4.31 -6.91 2.98
N ASP A 82 5.34 -7.18 3.78
CA ASP A 82 6.14 -6.14 4.42
C ASP A 82 7.63 -6.25 4.14
N VAL A 83 8.33 -5.12 4.32
CA VAL A 83 9.78 -5.03 4.02
C VAL A 83 10.64 -5.84 4.99
N GLU A 84 10.13 -6.14 6.19
CA GLU A 84 10.84 -6.96 7.17
C GLU A 84 10.90 -8.43 6.70
N SER A 85 9.82 -8.91 6.09
CA SER A 85 9.70 -10.28 5.60
C SER A 85 10.23 -10.46 4.17
N TYR A 86 10.06 -9.46 3.29
CA TYR A 86 10.32 -9.59 1.84
C TYR A 86 11.43 -8.68 1.30
N GLY A 87 12.01 -7.82 2.13
CA GLY A 87 13.17 -6.97 1.81
C GLY A 87 12.83 -5.54 1.34
N PRO A 88 13.76 -4.82 0.70
CA PRO A 88 13.50 -3.46 0.23
C PRO A 88 12.58 -3.39 -1.01
N LYS A 89 11.71 -2.38 -1.06
CA LYS A 89 10.79 -2.14 -2.20
C LYS A 89 11.52 -1.88 -3.51
N THR A 90 12.61 -1.11 -3.48
CA THR A 90 13.38 -0.71 -4.67
C THR A 90 14.01 -1.91 -5.38
N ILE A 91 14.49 -2.91 -4.63
CA ILE A 91 15.07 -4.12 -5.20
C ILE A 91 13.99 -4.92 -5.94
N LYS A 92 12.83 -5.11 -5.32
CA LYS A 92 11.70 -5.84 -5.94
C LYS A 92 11.17 -5.10 -7.16
N LEU A 93 11.07 -3.77 -7.10
CA LEU A 93 10.68 -2.91 -8.21
C LEU A 93 11.58 -3.10 -9.43
N ASN A 94 12.90 -2.98 -9.22
CA ASN A 94 13.88 -3.12 -10.29
C ASN A 94 13.88 -4.54 -10.89
N ALA A 95 13.74 -5.57 -10.05
CA ALA A 95 13.63 -6.95 -10.51
C ALA A 95 12.37 -7.18 -11.36
N ALA A 96 11.21 -6.66 -10.92
CA ALA A 96 9.95 -6.77 -11.66
C ALA A 96 10.06 -6.12 -13.05
N LYS A 97 10.66 -4.94 -13.11
CA LYS A 97 10.94 -4.24 -14.38
C LYS A 97 11.89 -5.03 -15.28
N ALA A 98 12.96 -5.60 -14.73
CA ALA A 98 13.95 -6.36 -15.50
C ALA A 98 13.38 -7.62 -16.15
N VAL A 99 12.36 -8.24 -15.55
CA VAL A 99 11.69 -9.42 -16.11
C VAL A 99 10.44 -9.09 -16.93
N GLY A 100 10.21 -7.80 -17.21
CA GLY A 100 9.16 -7.34 -18.13
C GLY A 100 7.78 -7.12 -17.53
N TYR A 101 7.63 -7.10 -16.20
CA TYR A 101 6.35 -6.67 -15.60
C TYR A 101 6.10 -5.19 -15.88
N ALA A 102 4.84 -4.85 -16.12
CA ALA A 102 4.40 -3.46 -16.16
C ALA A 102 4.54 -2.84 -14.77
N VAL A 103 5.29 -1.73 -14.68
CA VAL A 103 5.54 -1.00 -13.44
C VAL A 103 5.18 0.46 -13.66
N LEU A 104 4.19 0.93 -12.91
CA LEU A 104 3.66 2.29 -13.00
C LEU A 104 3.96 3.07 -11.72
N LEU A 105 4.19 4.37 -11.86
CA LEU A 105 4.38 5.29 -10.75
C LEU A 105 3.10 6.08 -10.50
N ALA A 106 2.39 5.76 -9.41
CA ALA A 106 1.18 6.49 -9.02
C ALA A 106 1.54 7.79 -8.27
N LEU A 107 1.40 8.92 -8.94
CA LEU A 107 1.57 10.25 -8.36
C LEU A 107 0.22 10.72 -7.83
N ARG A 108 0.12 10.89 -6.50
CA ARG A 108 -1.15 11.27 -5.86
C ARG A 108 -1.00 12.57 -5.08
N PRO A 109 -2.03 13.43 -5.04
CA PRO A 109 -2.02 14.63 -4.20
C PRO A 109 -1.71 14.29 -2.74
N LEU A 110 -1.04 15.21 -2.03
CA LEU A 110 -0.62 15.09 -0.62
C LEU A 110 0.51 14.08 -0.35
N ASN A 111 0.89 13.27 -1.33
CA ASN A 111 2.12 12.50 -1.22
C ASN A 111 3.34 13.42 -1.36
N LYS A 112 4.47 12.97 -0.80
CA LYS A 112 5.76 13.62 -1.02
C LYS A 112 6.03 13.70 -2.52
N GLU A 113 6.37 14.89 -3.01
CA GLU A 113 6.81 15.07 -4.39
C GLU A 113 8.10 14.31 -4.64
N LEU A 114 8.17 13.71 -5.83
CA LEU A 114 9.34 12.97 -6.32
C LEU A 114 10.17 13.85 -7.24
N SER A 115 11.49 13.68 -7.21
CA SER A 115 12.40 14.34 -8.14
C SER A 115 12.24 13.80 -9.57
N ASP A 116 12.80 14.50 -10.55
CA ASP A 116 12.76 14.05 -11.94
C ASP A 116 13.58 12.76 -12.13
N GLU A 117 14.66 12.57 -11.38
CA GLU A 117 15.42 11.31 -11.39
C GLU A 117 14.61 10.14 -10.81
N GLU A 118 13.81 10.37 -9.76
CA GLU A 118 12.95 9.34 -9.16
C GLU A 118 11.80 8.92 -10.10
N LYS A 119 11.33 9.84 -10.95
CA LYS A 119 10.31 9.56 -11.97
C LYS A 119 10.89 8.90 -13.22
N GLN A 120 12.18 9.06 -13.47
CA GLN A 120 12.81 8.65 -14.71
C GLN A 120 12.64 7.16 -15.00
N GLY A 121 12.14 6.85 -16.20
CA GLY A 121 11.99 5.48 -16.66
C GLY A 121 10.75 4.74 -16.10
N PHE A 122 9.80 5.45 -15.50
CA PHE A 122 8.48 4.93 -15.16
C PHE A 122 7.40 5.70 -15.89
N GLN A 123 6.38 4.99 -16.37
CA GLN A 123 5.14 5.64 -16.77
C GLN A 123 4.40 6.08 -15.50
N SER A 124 4.05 7.37 -15.41
CA SER A 124 3.28 7.92 -14.30
C SER A 124 1.78 7.85 -14.57
N ILE A 125 1.00 7.68 -13.51
CA ILE A 125 -0.45 7.79 -13.50
C ILE A 125 -0.89 8.63 -12.30
N GLU A 126 -2.01 9.32 -12.40
CA GLU A 126 -2.61 10.07 -11.28
C GLU A 126 -3.85 9.38 -10.73
N SER A 127 -4.42 8.44 -11.51
CA SER A 127 -5.52 7.57 -11.14
C SER A 127 -5.32 6.13 -11.59
N PHE A 128 -5.88 5.19 -10.82
CA PHE A 128 -5.99 3.79 -11.20
C PHE A 128 -6.97 3.55 -12.34
N GLU A 129 -7.81 4.54 -12.67
CA GLU A 129 -8.69 4.49 -13.85
C GLU A 129 -7.90 4.56 -15.17
N GLU A 130 -6.66 5.07 -15.13
CA GLU A 130 -5.75 5.13 -16.28
C GLU A 130 -5.09 3.77 -16.59
N ILE A 131 -5.19 2.80 -15.69
CA ILE A 131 -4.59 1.48 -15.88
C ILE A 131 -5.48 0.65 -16.81
N SER A 132 -4.91 0.26 -17.95
CA SER A 132 -5.51 -0.69 -18.88
C SER A 132 -4.81 -2.03 -18.81
N PHE A 133 -5.61 -3.10 -18.74
CA PHE A 133 -5.17 -4.48 -18.82
C PHE A 133 -5.60 -5.01 -20.19
N THR A 134 -4.86 -4.64 -21.23
CA THR A 134 -4.98 -5.21 -22.58
C THR A 134 -4.11 -6.44 -22.72
#